data_AF-A0A8C8Z6W9-F1
#
_entry.id   AF-A0A8C8Z6W9-F1
#
_cell.length_a   1.000
_cell.length_b   1.000
_cell.length_c   1.000
_cell.angle_alpha   90.00
_cell.angle_beta   90.00
_cell.angle_gamma   90.00
#
_symmetry.space_group_name_H-M   'P 1'
#
loop_
_entity.id
_entity.type
_entity.pdbx_description
1 polymer ?
#
loop_
_entity_poly.entity_id
_entity_poly.type
_entity_poly.pdbx_seq_one_letter_code
_entity_poly.pdbx_strand_id
1 'polypeptide(L)'
;MRALRPPRAVAAAGGASARPGPRRAMALYRTEERGRPCSRDYRVFFNIGDVKKFKPGYLEATLNWFRVYKVPEGKPENQFAFNGEFKNKAFALEIIKSTHECWKALLMKKCNGGAINCTNVQVCDSPFHCTQDEARSLVESVSFSLNKESNEEEQAWYFLGK
;
A
#
# COMPACT_ATOMS: atom_id res chain seq x y z
N MET A 1 -5.11 42.03 -19.48
CA MET A 1 -4.12 42.51 -20.46
C MET A 1 -2.88 41.63 -20.37
N ARG A 2 -2.40 41.18 -21.54
CA ARG A 2 -1.10 40.54 -21.88
C ARG A 2 0.09 41.25 -21.20
N ALA A 3 1.31 40.72 -21.01
CA ALA A 3 2.07 39.55 -21.45
C ALA A 3 3.22 39.36 -20.41
N LEU A 4 3.99 38.26 -20.32
CA LEU A 4 5.16 37.98 -21.17
C LEU A 4 5.79 36.63 -20.77
N ARG A 5 6.20 35.85 -21.77
CA ARG A 5 7.28 34.82 -21.75
C ARG A 5 8.18 35.14 -22.97
N PRO A 6 9.40 34.58 -23.16
CA PRO A 6 10.30 33.80 -22.27
C PRO A 6 11.77 34.32 -22.35
N PRO A 7 12.79 33.53 -21.96
CA PRO A 7 13.66 33.00 -23.03
C PRO A 7 14.05 31.51 -22.90
N ARG A 8 14.39 30.91 -24.05
CA ARG A 8 14.92 29.55 -24.26
C ARG A 8 16.39 29.45 -23.82
N ALA A 9 16.81 28.29 -23.30
CA ALA A 9 18.13 27.69 -23.53
C ALA A 9 18.05 26.17 -23.27
N VAL A 10 18.21 25.35 -24.31
CA VAL A 10 19.40 24.55 -24.67
C VAL A 10 19.27 23.09 -24.19
N ALA A 11 19.24 22.19 -25.17
CA ALA A 11 19.28 20.74 -24.99
C ALA A 11 20.71 20.27 -24.69
N ALA A 12 20.84 19.23 -23.85
CA ALA A 12 22.02 18.39 -23.78
C ALA A 12 21.60 16.92 -23.57
N ALA A 13 22.12 16.04 -24.42
CA ALA A 13 21.96 14.60 -24.39
C ALA A 13 22.95 13.94 -23.41
N GLY A 14 22.61 12.76 -22.89
CA GLY A 14 23.56 11.89 -22.18
C GLY A 14 22.87 10.80 -21.37
N GLY A 15 22.98 9.54 -21.83
CA GLY A 15 22.28 8.39 -21.26
C GLY A 15 22.83 7.89 -19.92
N ALA A 16 21.98 7.17 -19.19
CA ALA A 16 22.39 6.27 -18.10
C ALA A 16 21.42 5.07 -18.04
N SER A 17 21.99 3.89 -18.27
CA SER A 17 21.36 2.57 -18.16
C SER A 17 20.90 2.31 -16.72
N ALA A 18 19.61 2.06 -16.52
CA ALA A 18 19.05 1.66 -15.23
C ALA A 18 19.14 0.13 -15.08
N ARG A 19 20.12 -0.36 -14.32
CA ARG A 19 20.13 -1.76 -13.85
C ARG A 19 19.00 -1.97 -12.82
N PRO A 20 18.22 -3.06 -12.88
CA PRO A 20 17.25 -3.36 -11.84
C PRO A 20 17.98 -3.90 -10.60
N GLY A 21 17.96 -3.14 -9.51
CA GLY A 21 18.45 -3.58 -8.20
C GLY A 21 17.57 -4.71 -7.62
N PRO A 22 18.11 -5.56 -6.74
CA PRO A 22 17.39 -6.69 -6.17
C PRO A 22 16.23 -6.21 -5.30
N ARG A 23 15.02 -6.67 -5.64
CA ARG A 23 13.80 -6.42 -4.87
C ARG A 23 13.91 -7.07 -3.49
N ARG A 24 13.84 -6.23 -2.46
CA ARG A 24 13.81 -6.63 -1.04
C ARG A 24 12.64 -7.57 -0.79
N ALA A 25 12.96 -8.81 -0.44
CA ALA A 25 12.06 -9.72 0.24
C ALA A 25 11.53 -9.09 1.54
N MET A 26 10.30 -9.45 1.91
CA MET A 26 9.55 -9.12 3.13
C MET A 26 10.21 -9.67 4.41
N ALA A 27 11.51 -9.43 4.62
CA ALA A 27 12.28 -10.08 5.67
C ALA A 27 12.25 -9.35 7.02
N LEU A 28 11.77 -8.11 7.11
CA LEU A 28 11.76 -7.38 8.38
C LEU A 28 10.60 -6.39 8.43
N TYR A 29 9.49 -6.79 9.03
CA TYR A 29 8.65 -5.84 9.76
C TYR A 29 9.43 -5.38 10.99
N ARG A 30 10.50 -4.59 10.76
CA ARG A 30 11.21 -3.90 11.82
C ARG A 30 10.30 -2.76 12.24
N THR A 31 9.88 -2.75 13.50
CA THR A 31 9.22 -1.60 14.12
C THR A 31 10.04 -0.36 13.80
N GLU A 32 9.44 0.71 13.26
CA GLU A 32 10.17 1.95 12.94
C GLU A 32 11.04 2.35 14.15
N GLU A 33 12.35 2.15 14.04
CA GLU A 33 13.33 2.64 15.00
C GLU A 33 13.40 4.15 14.80
N ARG A 34 12.48 4.91 15.39
CA ARG A 34 12.66 6.36 15.48
C ARG A 34 13.67 6.63 16.56
N GLY A 35 14.72 7.38 16.23
CA GLY A 35 15.80 7.76 17.14
C GLY A 35 17.07 6.92 16.98
N ARG A 36 18.19 7.44 17.51
CA ARG A 36 19.47 6.71 17.57
C ARG A 36 19.43 5.70 18.73
N PRO A 37 19.96 4.48 18.59
CA PRO A 37 20.12 3.57 19.73
C PRO A 37 20.78 4.28 20.92
N CYS A 38 20.28 4.02 22.14
CA CYS A 38 20.68 4.71 23.38
C CYS A 38 20.30 6.21 23.48
N SER A 39 19.38 6.72 22.65
CA SER A 39 18.78 8.06 22.81
C SER A 39 17.44 8.02 23.55
N ARG A 40 17.10 9.13 24.23
CA ARG A 40 15.78 9.35 24.85
C ARG A 40 14.63 9.34 23.84
N ASP A 41 14.94 9.58 22.56
CA ASP A 41 13.99 9.56 21.46
C ASP A 41 13.88 8.20 20.77
N TYR A 42 14.72 7.22 21.15
CA TYR A 42 14.64 5.85 20.63
C TYR A 42 13.35 5.18 21.11
N ARG A 43 12.42 4.90 20.19
CA ARG A 43 11.14 4.26 20.51
C ARG A 43 10.96 2.97 19.73
N VAL A 44 10.64 1.92 20.47
CA VAL A 44 10.28 0.60 19.92
C VAL A 44 8.82 0.32 20.29
N PHE A 45 8.03 -0.10 19.31
CA PHE A 45 6.61 -0.40 19.46
C PHE A 45 6.39 -1.91 19.43
N PHE A 46 6.14 -2.53 20.59
CA PHE A 46 5.96 -3.98 20.67
C PHE A 46 4.51 -4.41 20.64
N ASN A 47 3.61 -3.56 21.13
CA ASN A 47 2.18 -3.83 21.19
C ASN A 47 1.34 -2.56 20.92
N ILE A 48 0.02 -2.75 20.83
CA ILE A 48 -0.92 -1.68 20.55
C ILE A 48 -1.00 -0.61 21.64
N GLY A 49 -0.69 -0.98 22.90
CA GLY A 49 -0.62 -0.05 24.03
C GLY A 49 0.52 0.96 23.88
N ASP A 50 1.65 0.56 23.30
CA ASP A 50 2.76 1.48 23.01
C ASP A 50 2.32 2.59 22.03
N VAL A 51 1.48 2.24 21.06
CA VAL A 51 0.92 3.23 20.12
C VAL A 51 0.04 4.23 20.86
N LYS A 52 -0.88 3.75 21.72
CA LYS A 52 -1.72 4.63 22.55
C LYS A 52 -0.88 5.57 23.43
N LYS A 53 0.19 5.05 24.03
CA LYS A 53 1.06 5.78 24.94
C LYS A 53 1.89 6.85 24.23
N PHE A 54 2.52 6.51 23.10
CA PHE A 54 3.47 7.39 22.43
C PHE A 54 2.89 8.17 21.25
N LYS A 55 1.66 7.86 20.83
CA LYS A 55 0.91 8.55 19.76
C LYS A 55 -0.56 8.72 20.17
N PRO A 56 -0.86 9.52 21.20
CA PRO A 56 -2.23 9.75 21.64
C PRO A 56 -3.10 10.31 20.49
N GLY A 57 -4.32 9.79 20.33
CA GLY A 57 -5.26 10.18 19.26
C GLY A 57 -5.06 9.48 17.92
N TYR A 58 -3.96 8.75 17.71
CA TYR A 58 -3.62 8.16 16.42
C TYR A 58 -4.50 6.97 16.05
N LEU A 59 -4.86 6.14 17.04
CA LEU A 59 -5.74 4.99 16.83
C LEU A 59 -7.19 5.45 16.59
N GLU A 60 -7.63 6.46 17.33
CA GLU A 60 -8.93 7.09 17.22
C GLU A 60 -9.10 7.75 15.85
N ALA A 61 -8.08 8.50 15.39
CA ALA A 61 -8.06 9.10 14.06
C ALA A 61 -8.10 8.04 12.95
N THR A 62 -7.35 6.93 13.10
CA THR A 62 -7.36 5.82 12.16
C THR A 62 -8.76 5.19 12.05
N LEU A 63 -9.40 4.94 13.19
CA LEU A 63 -10.74 4.38 13.23
C LEU A 63 -11.76 5.34 12.62
N ASN A 64 -11.69 6.63 12.96
CA ASN A 64 -12.57 7.64 12.40
C ASN A 64 -12.41 7.76 10.88
N TRP A 65 -11.18 7.74 10.37
CA TRP A 65 -10.91 7.76 8.93
C TRP A 65 -11.61 6.59 8.22
N PHE A 66 -11.39 5.35 8.69
CA PHE A 66 -12.06 4.19 8.10
C PHE A 66 -13.58 4.19 8.29
N ARG A 67 -14.09 4.82 9.35
CA ARG A 67 -15.53 4.96 9.57
C ARG A 67 -16.19 5.79 8.47
N VAL A 68 -15.58 6.93 8.14
CA VAL A 68 -16.25 7.97 7.35
C VAL A 68 -15.72 8.18 5.94
N TYR A 69 -14.62 7.55 5.52
CA TYR A 69 -13.99 7.85 4.22
C TYR A 69 -14.89 7.66 2.99
N LYS A 70 -15.95 6.84 3.09
CA LYS A 70 -16.91 6.61 2.00
C LYS A 70 -18.12 7.55 2.05
N VAL A 71 -18.29 8.33 3.12
CA VAL A 71 -19.43 9.23 3.29
C VAL A 71 -19.47 10.33 2.22
N PRO A 72 -18.34 10.94 1.81
CA PRO A 72 -18.34 11.87 0.68
C PRO A 72 -18.85 11.27 -0.64
N GLU A 73 -18.77 9.94 -0.81
CA GLU A 73 -19.31 9.22 -1.97
C GLU A 73 -20.81 8.87 -1.82
N GLY A 74 -21.49 9.37 -0.78
CA GLY A 74 -22.89 9.07 -0.49
C GLY A 74 -23.14 7.71 0.15
N LYS A 75 -22.08 7.00 0.59
CA LYS A 75 -22.20 5.69 1.26
C LYS A 75 -22.33 5.87 2.78
N PRO A 76 -22.99 4.94 3.50
CA PRO A 76 -23.09 5.00 4.95
C PRO A 76 -21.73 4.81 5.64
N GLU A 77 -21.66 5.18 6.92
CA GLU A 77 -20.49 4.90 7.76
C GLU A 77 -20.19 3.40 7.83
N ASN A 78 -18.90 3.06 7.76
CA ASN A 78 -18.47 1.67 7.93
C ASN A 78 -18.61 1.23 9.40
N GLN A 79 -19.05 -0.01 9.59
CA GLN A 79 -19.13 -0.65 10.89
C GLN A 79 -17.90 -1.54 11.15
N PHE A 80 -17.58 -1.74 12.42
CA PHE A 80 -16.39 -2.50 12.83
C PHE A 80 -16.77 -3.66 13.75
N ALA A 81 -16.11 -4.80 13.55
CA ALA A 81 -16.13 -5.88 14.53
C ALA A 81 -15.53 -5.43 15.86
N PHE A 82 -15.81 -6.18 16.94
CA PHE A 82 -15.30 -5.91 18.29
C PHE A 82 -15.57 -4.48 18.78
N ASN A 83 -16.66 -3.86 18.31
CA ASN A 83 -17.02 -2.47 18.62
C ASN A 83 -15.89 -1.47 18.29
N GLY A 84 -15.05 -1.77 17.28
CA GLY A 84 -13.92 -0.93 16.90
C GLY A 84 -12.68 -1.09 17.79
N GLU A 85 -12.63 -2.08 18.68
CA GLU A 85 -11.45 -2.32 19.51
C GLU A 85 -10.28 -2.86 18.69
N PHE A 86 -9.12 -2.21 18.80
CA PHE A 86 -7.87 -2.73 18.23
C PHE A 86 -7.42 -3.97 18.99
N LYS A 87 -7.22 -5.08 18.27
CA LYS A 87 -6.70 -6.33 18.85
C LYS A 87 -5.18 -6.29 18.97
N ASN A 88 -4.65 -7.17 19.82
CA ASN A 88 -3.22 -7.25 20.09
C ASN A 88 -2.44 -7.90 18.92
N LYS A 89 -1.11 -7.87 19.04
CA LYS A 89 -0.19 -8.44 18.05
C LYS A 89 -0.44 -9.93 17.78
N ALA A 90 -0.75 -10.72 18.81
CA ALA A 90 -0.95 -12.17 18.67
C ALA A 90 -2.18 -12.47 17.79
N PHE A 91 -3.30 -11.81 18.08
CA PHE A 91 -4.51 -11.91 17.27
C PHE A 91 -4.27 -11.48 15.82
N ALA A 92 -3.59 -10.35 15.61
CA ALA A 92 -3.26 -9.88 14.26
C ALA A 92 -2.41 -10.90 13.48
N LEU A 93 -1.42 -11.52 14.13
CA LEU A 93 -0.58 -12.56 13.51
C LEU A 93 -1.38 -13.81 13.16
N GLU A 94 -2.38 -14.18 13.95
CA GLU A 94 -3.27 -15.30 13.65
C GLU A 94 -4.08 -15.03 12.38
N ILE A 95 -4.72 -13.87 12.27
CA ILE A 95 -5.47 -13.48 11.08
C ILE A 95 -4.57 -13.43 9.84
N ILE A 96 -3.35 -12.87 9.95
CA ILE A 96 -2.37 -12.85 8.86
C ILE A 96 -1.99 -14.28 8.42
N LYS A 97 -1.76 -15.19 9.36
CA LYS A 97 -1.46 -16.59 9.04
C LYS A 97 -2.63 -17.24 8.33
N SER A 98 -3.85 -17.06 8.82
CA SER A 98 -5.05 -17.63 8.21
C SER A 98 -5.26 -17.14 6.78
N THR A 99 -5.12 -15.83 6.53
CA THR A 99 -5.28 -15.28 5.18
C THR A 99 -4.14 -15.68 4.25
N HIS A 100 -2.94 -15.88 4.77
CA HIS A 100 -1.82 -16.44 4.01
C HIS A 100 -2.10 -17.88 3.56
N GLU A 101 -2.70 -18.72 4.40
CA GLU A 101 -3.12 -20.07 3.98
C GLU A 101 -4.21 -20.03 2.92
N CYS A 102 -5.18 -19.11 3.02
CA CYS A 102 -6.15 -18.87 1.94
C CYS A 102 -5.47 -18.47 0.62
N TRP A 103 -4.47 -17.59 0.67
CA TRP A 103 -3.69 -17.19 -0.50
C TRP A 103 -2.89 -18.36 -1.10
N LYS A 104 -2.29 -19.22 -0.28
CA LYS A 104 -1.63 -20.45 -0.78
C LYS A 104 -2.63 -21.37 -1.48
N ALA A 105 -3.80 -21.57 -0.88
CA ALA A 105 -4.85 -22.40 -1.49
C ALA A 105 -5.30 -21.83 -2.84
N LEU A 106 -5.45 -20.51 -2.93
CA LEU A 106 -5.76 -19.80 -4.18
C LEU A 106 -4.69 -20.05 -5.25
N LEU A 107 -3.42 -19.80 -4.92
CA LEU A 107 -2.31 -20.00 -5.87
C LEU A 107 -2.13 -21.46 -6.29
N MET A 108 -2.48 -22.41 -5.43
CA MET A 108 -2.38 -23.83 -5.75
C MET A 108 -3.64 -24.38 -6.43
N LYS A 109 -4.56 -23.50 -6.87
CA LYS A 109 -5.85 -23.86 -7.50
C LYS A 109 -6.70 -24.82 -6.63
N LYS A 110 -6.55 -24.74 -5.31
CA LYS A 110 -7.30 -25.56 -4.33
C LYS A 110 -8.64 -24.95 -3.93
N CYS A 111 -8.93 -23.73 -4.39
CA CYS A 111 -10.23 -23.08 -4.24
C CYS A 111 -10.60 -22.32 -5.52
N ASN A 112 -11.87 -21.91 -5.65
CA ASN A 112 -12.32 -21.10 -6.77
C ASN A 112 -11.81 -19.67 -6.64
N GLY A 113 -10.87 -19.28 -7.51
CA GLY A 113 -10.27 -17.93 -7.53
C GLY A 113 -11.15 -16.86 -8.16
N GLY A 114 -12.29 -17.22 -8.76
CA GLY A 114 -13.17 -16.28 -9.44
C GLY A 114 -12.41 -15.49 -10.51
N ALA A 115 -12.48 -14.15 -10.44
CA ALA A 115 -11.82 -13.24 -11.38
C ALA A 115 -10.35 -12.93 -11.03
N ILE A 116 -9.79 -13.52 -9.97
CA ILE A 116 -8.42 -13.20 -9.54
C ILE A 116 -7.41 -13.83 -10.49
N ASN A 117 -6.56 -12.99 -11.09
CA ASN A 117 -5.43 -13.45 -11.88
C ASN A 117 -4.29 -13.91 -10.94
N CYS A 118 -3.98 -15.21 -11.01
CA CYS A 118 -2.97 -15.84 -10.17
C CYS A 118 -1.61 -16.03 -10.87
N THR A 119 -1.45 -15.52 -12.10
CA THR A 119 -0.22 -15.63 -12.87
C THR A 119 0.96 -15.04 -12.11
N ASN A 120 2.04 -15.81 -11.98
CA ASN A 120 3.22 -15.40 -11.23
C ASN A 120 4.51 -16.01 -11.79
N VAL A 121 5.65 -15.39 -11.52
CA VAL A 121 6.97 -15.81 -12.08
C VAL A 121 7.84 -16.52 -11.04
N GLN A 122 7.42 -16.59 -9.77
CA GLN A 122 8.32 -16.96 -8.67
C GLN A 122 7.85 -18.14 -7.83
N VAL A 123 6.57 -18.52 -7.90
CA VAL A 123 6.06 -19.68 -7.16
C VAL A 123 6.11 -20.87 -8.10
N CYS A 124 7.25 -21.55 -8.15
CA CYS A 124 7.49 -22.62 -9.14
C CYS A 124 6.46 -23.76 -9.08
N ASP A 125 5.94 -24.08 -7.89
CA ASP A 125 4.96 -25.15 -7.69
C ASP A 125 3.52 -24.71 -8.01
N SER A 126 3.29 -23.43 -8.32
CA SER A 126 1.97 -22.92 -8.66
C SER A 126 1.59 -23.33 -10.09
N PRO A 127 0.39 -23.87 -10.33
CA PRO A 127 -0.11 -24.15 -11.68
C PRO A 127 -0.27 -22.89 -12.55
N PHE A 128 -0.22 -21.69 -11.95
CA PHE A 128 -0.25 -20.40 -12.65
C PHE A 128 1.14 -19.80 -12.89
N HIS A 129 2.21 -20.58 -12.72
CA HIS A 129 3.56 -20.09 -12.97
C HIS A 129 3.75 -19.76 -14.46
N CYS A 130 4.28 -18.57 -14.77
CA CYS A 130 4.73 -18.18 -16.10
C CYS A 130 6.22 -17.85 -16.10
N THR A 131 6.83 -17.91 -17.28
CA THR A 131 8.21 -17.53 -17.49
C THR A 131 8.40 -16.03 -17.39
N GLN A 132 9.64 -15.61 -17.15
CA GLN A 132 9.96 -14.18 -17.10
C GLN A 132 9.72 -13.49 -18.45
N ASP A 133 9.91 -14.18 -19.57
CA ASP A 133 9.73 -13.62 -20.91
C ASP A 133 8.24 -13.42 -21.24
N GLU A 134 7.36 -14.36 -20.85
CA GLU A 134 5.90 -14.19 -20.96
C GLU A 134 5.42 -12.98 -20.14
N ALA A 135 5.93 -12.81 -18.92
CA ALA A 135 5.60 -11.67 -18.08
C ALA A 135 6.09 -10.34 -18.68
N ARG A 136 7.28 -10.31 -19.31
CA ARG A 136 7.80 -9.12 -20.01
C ARG A 136 6.95 -8.78 -21.22
N SER A 137 6.64 -9.77 -22.06
CA SER A 137 5.80 -9.57 -23.24
C SER A 137 4.43 -8.97 -22.88
N LEU A 138 3.83 -9.41 -21.77
CA LEU A 138 2.59 -8.83 -21.26
C LEU A 138 2.73 -7.34 -20.95
N VAL A 139 3.80 -6.94 -20.25
CA VAL A 139 4.05 -5.52 -19.92
C VAL A 139 4.31 -4.69 -21.17
N GLU A 140 5.09 -5.22 -22.12
CA GLU A 140 5.42 -4.53 -23.38
C GLU A 140 4.20 -4.35 -24.28
N SER A 141 3.21 -5.24 -24.20
CA SER A 141 1.97 -5.13 -24.95
C SER A 141 1.05 -3.99 -24.47
N VAL A 142 1.30 -3.43 -23.28
CA VAL A 142 0.48 -2.36 -22.70
C VAL A 142 1.08 -0.99 -23.05
N SER A 143 0.39 -0.24 -23.89
CA SER A 143 0.71 1.17 -24.17
C SER A 143 0.41 2.05 -22.95
N PHE A 144 1.43 2.69 -22.38
CA PHE A 144 1.26 3.64 -21.28
C PHE A 144 1.05 5.06 -21.80
N SER A 145 -0.13 5.65 -21.55
CA SER A 145 -0.39 7.06 -21.85
C SER A 145 -0.17 7.91 -20.60
N LEU A 146 0.85 8.77 -20.64
CA LEU A 146 1.24 9.66 -19.55
C LEU A 146 0.42 10.95 -19.58
N ASN A 147 -0.90 10.83 -19.50
CA ASN A 147 -1.80 11.97 -19.39
C ASN A 147 -2.53 11.90 -18.04
N LYS A 148 -1.92 12.48 -17.01
CA LYS A 148 -2.64 12.85 -15.79
C LYS A 148 -2.82 14.36 -15.80
N GLU A 149 -3.92 14.82 -16.37
CA GLU A 149 -4.51 16.09 -15.95
C GLU A 149 -4.93 15.91 -14.49
N SER A 150 -4.46 16.80 -13.61
CA SER A 150 -4.87 16.81 -12.21
C SER A 150 -6.35 17.15 -12.13
N ASN A 151 -7.18 16.21 -11.69
CA ASN A 151 -8.59 16.48 -11.41
C ASN A 151 -8.68 17.38 -10.18
N GLU A 152 -9.35 18.54 -10.29
CA GLU A 152 -9.52 19.52 -9.20
C GLU A 152 -10.23 18.90 -7.98
N GLU A 153 -11.05 17.87 -8.19
CA GLU A 153 -11.73 17.13 -7.12
C GLU A 153 -10.76 16.44 -6.15
N GLU A 154 -9.54 16.08 -6.59
CA GLU A 154 -8.52 15.46 -5.71
C GLU A 154 -8.01 16.42 -4.61
N GLN A 155 -8.30 17.72 -4.72
CA GLN A 155 -7.87 18.75 -3.75
C GLN A 155 -9.00 19.20 -2.81
N ALA A 156 -10.19 18.62 -2.93
CA ALA A 156 -11.35 19.01 -2.12
C ALA A 156 -11.23 18.53 -0.65
N TRP A 157 -11.61 19.40 0.28
CA TRP A 157 -11.77 19.05 1.69
C TRP A 157 -13.24 18.80 2.02
N TYR A 158 -13.53 17.61 2.57
CA TYR A 158 -14.86 17.25 3.02
C TYR A 158 -14.96 17.35 4.54
N PHE A 159 -15.85 18.23 5.02
CA PHE A 159 -16.14 18.40 6.43
C PHE A 159 -17.46 17.71 6.75
N LEU A 160 -17.38 16.62 7.51
CA LEU A 160 -18.56 15.92 8.00
C LEU A 160 -19.00 16.62 9.28
N GLY A 161 -20.23 17.15 9.28
CA GLY A 161 -20.82 17.80 10.45
C GLY A 161 -20.76 16.90 11.68
N LYS A 162 -20.61 17.51 12.86
CA LYS A 162 -20.64 16.80 14.14
C LYS A 162 -22.06 16.50 14.59
#